data_AF-A0A520RZB6-F1
#
_entry.id   AF-A0A520RZB6-F1
#
_cell.length_a   1.000
_cell.length_b   1.000
_cell.length_c   1.000
_cell.angle_alpha   90.00
_cell.angle_beta   90.00
_cell.angle_gamma   90.00
#
_symmetry.space_group_name_H-M   'P 1'
#
loop_
_entity.id
_entity.type
_entity.pdbx_description
1 polymer ?
#
loop_
_entity_poly.entity_id
_entity_poly.type
_entity_poly.pdbx_seq_one_letter_code
_entity_poly.pdbx_strand_id
1 'polypeptide(L)' 'DKLAQEKGYADYLSASWEDDRIEMLKSIEDSSFFQTVRGNLVTGLYNQKEVWPLFGYEGESYSKGGYINRGYNDINWV' A
#
# COMPACT_ATOMS: atom_id res chain seq x y z
N ASP A 1 -12.18 12.83 -3.62
CA ASP A 1 -13.49 13.38 -4.02
C ASP A 1 -13.46 14.28 -5.25
N LYS A 2 -12.67 15.36 -5.28
CA LYS A 2 -12.63 16.25 -6.45
C LYS A 2 -12.40 15.54 -7.79
N LEU A 3 -11.41 14.64 -7.84
CA LEU A 3 -11.10 13.85 -9.05
C LEU A 3 -12.25 12.89 -9.45
N ALA A 4 -12.98 12.37 -8.47
CA ALA A 4 -14.14 11.52 -8.71
C ALA A 4 -15.31 12.34 -9.30
N GLN A 5 -15.52 13.55 -8.77
CA GLN A 5 -16.50 14.50 -9.28
C GLN A 5 -16.19 14.94 -10.71
N GLU A 6 -14.92 15.19 -11.03
CA GLU A 6 -14.48 15.49 -12.41
C GLU A 6 -14.73 14.31 -13.37
N LYS A 7 -14.74 13.07 -12.89
CA LYS A 7 -15.10 11.85 -13.63
C LYS A 7 -16.61 11.53 -13.60
N GLY A 8 -17.44 12.37 -12.97
CA GLY A 8 -18.91 12.21 -12.94
C GLY A 8 -19.47 11.40 -11.77
N TYR A 9 -18.64 11.07 -10.78
CA TYR A 9 -19.05 10.38 -9.55
C TYR A 9 -19.42 11.38 -8.45
N ALA A 10 -20.22 10.97 -7.46
CA ALA A 10 -20.57 11.84 -6.32
C ALA A 10 -19.37 12.09 -5.40
N ASP A 11 -18.62 11.01 -5.12
CA ASP A 11 -17.38 10.97 -4.34
C ASP A 11 -16.52 9.76 -4.77
N TYR A 12 -15.35 9.58 -4.15
CA TYR A 12 -14.45 8.46 -4.48
C TYR A 12 -15.08 7.08 -4.23
N LEU A 13 -15.90 6.92 -3.20
CA LEU A 13 -16.52 5.64 -2.83
C LEU A 13 -17.68 5.27 -3.76
N SER A 14 -18.32 6.27 -4.39
CA SER A 14 -19.40 6.05 -5.35
C SER A 14 -18.92 5.47 -6.69
N ALA A 15 -17.62 5.55 -7.00
CA ALA A 15 -17.01 4.83 -8.12
C ALA A 15 -17.02 3.33 -7.81
N SER A 16 -18.04 2.63 -8.32
CA SER A 16 -18.36 1.26 -7.92
C SER A 16 -17.30 0.25 -8.36
N TRP A 17 -16.71 0.45 -9.54
CA TRP A 17 -15.63 -0.39 -10.05
C TRP A 17 -14.30 -0.02 -9.40
N GLU A 18 -13.54 -1.04 -8.99
CA GLU A 18 -12.22 -0.84 -8.40
C GLU A 18 -11.24 -0.22 -9.39
N ASP A 19 -11.30 -0.61 -10.66
CA ASP A 19 -10.41 -0.09 -11.70
C ASP A 19 -10.51 1.43 -11.85
N ASP A 20 -11.72 1.99 -11.76
CA ASP A 20 -11.93 3.44 -11.79
C ASP A 20 -11.27 4.14 -10.59
N ARG A 21 -11.39 3.52 -9.42
CA ARG A 21 -10.74 4.00 -8.19
C ARG A 21 -9.22 3.91 -8.29
N ILE A 22 -8.69 2.84 -8.88
CA ILE A 22 -7.26 2.66 -9.12
C ILE A 22 -6.76 3.71 -10.11
N GLU A 23 -7.45 3.92 -11.22
CA GLU A 23 -7.06 4.91 -12.23
C GLU A 23 -6.97 6.32 -11.63
N MET A 24 -7.95 6.69 -10.79
CA MET A 24 -7.95 7.94 -10.04
C MET A 24 -6.74 8.08 -9.11
N LEU A 25 -6.38 7.03 -8.38
CA LEU A 25 -5.20 7.07 -7.50
C LEU A 25 -3.90 7.14 -8.30
N LYS A 26 -3.79 6.40 -9.40
CA LYS A 26 -2.62 6.43 -10.29
C LYS A 26 -2.38 7.82 -10.87
N SER A 27 -3.44 8.55 -11.25
CA SER A 27 -3.26 9.89 -11.81
C SER A 27 -2.71 10.92 -10.81
N ILE A 28 -2.74 10.63 -9.52
CA ILE A 28 -2.19 11.49 -8.46
C ILE A 28 -0.98 10.87 -7.74
N GLU A 29 -0.50 9.71 -8.20
CA GLU A 29 0.53 8.92 -7.50
C GLU A 29 1.79 9.75 -7.22
N ASP A 30 2.24 10.55 -8.19
CA ASP A 30 3.44 11.40 -8.06
C ASP A 30 3.20 12.70 -7.28
N SER A 31 1.97 12.98 -6.84
CA SER A 31 1.67 14.18 -6.08
C SER A 31 2.26 14.12 -4.67
N SER A 32 2.67 15.28 -4.13
CA SER A 32 3.18 15.38 -2.76
C SER A 32 2.18 14.86 -1.73
N PHE A 33 0.88 15.02 -1.98
CA PHE A 33 -0.18 14.49 -1.13
C PHE A 33 -0.14 12.96 -1.07
N PHE A 34 -0.18 12.30 -2.22
CA PHE A 34 -0.20 10.84 -2.29
C PHE A 34 1.10 10.25 -1.72
N GLN A 35 2.25 10.82 -2.06
CA GLN A 35 3.54 10.38 -1.52
C GLN A 35 3.64 10.55 0.01
N THR A 36 3.03 11.59 0.58
CA THR A 36 2.97 11.77 2.05
C THR A 36 2.13 10.68 2.71
N VAL A 37 0.93 10.40 2.17
CA VAL A 37 0.06 9.34 2.69
C VAL A 37 0.76 7.98 2.60
N ARG A 38 1.36 7.65 1.44
CA ARG A 38 2.14 6.43 1.23
C ARG A 38 3.30 6.30 2.22
N GLY A 39 4.09 7.36 2.40
CA GLY A 39 5.23 7.36 3.32
C GLY A 39 4.82 7.11 4.77
N ASN A 40 3.74 7.76 5.22
CA ASN A 40 3.20 7.54 6.57
C ASN A 40 2.66 6.12 6.76
N LEU A 41 2.01 5.55 5.73
CA LEU A 41 1.52 4.17 5.75
C LEU A 41 2.66 3.16 5.84
N VAL A 42 3.70 3.32 5.01
CA VAL A 42 4.89 2.45 5.04
C VAL A 42 5.55 2.51 6.41
N THR A 43 5.87 3.71 6.89
CA THR A 43 6.53 3.85 8.20
C THR A 43 5.66 3.33 9.35
N GLY A 44 4.35 3.58 9.32
CA GLY A 44 3.41 3.05 10.31
C GLY A 44 3.36 1.52 10.34
N LEU A 45 3.19 0.88 9.19
CA LEU A 45 3.11 -0.59 9.08
C LEU A 45 4.39 -1.28 9.54
N TYR A 46 5.56 -0.75 9.16
CA TYR A 46 6.83 -1.39 9.49
C TYR A 46 7.32 -1.06 10.91
N ASN A 47 6.85 0.02 11.54
CA ASN A 47 7.23 0.36 12.92
C ASN A 47 6.32 -0.28 13.98
N GLN A 48 5.21 -0.90 13.60
CA GLN A 48 4.26 -1.52 14.53
C GLN A 48 4.33 -3.05 14.43
N LYS A 49 5.08 -3.69 15.32
CA LYS A 49 5.34 -5.15 15.26
C LYS A 49 4.08 -5.99 15.38
N GLU A 50 3.06 -5.47 16.06
CA GLU A 50 1.78 -6.14 16.28
C GLU A 50 0.99 -6.36 14.98
N VAL A 51 1.21 -5.54 13.94
CA VAL A 51 0.50 -5.70 12.66
C VAL A 51 1.23 -6.63 11.69
N TRP A 52 2.51 -6.93 11.92
CA TRP A 52 3.33 -7.75 11.03
C TRP A 52 2.70 -9.11 10.66
N PRO A 53 2.09 -9.87 11.61
CA PRO A 53 1.44 -11.13 11.26
C PRO A 53 0.22 -10.98 10.35
N LEU A 54 -0.42 -9.79 10.30
CA LEU A 54 -1.63 -9.56 9.52
C LEU A 54 -1.35 -9.47 8.01
N PHE A 55 -0.12 -9.08 7.63
CA PHE A 55 0.29 -8.94 6.23
C PHE A 55 1.51 -9.81 5.89
N GLY A 56 1.84 -10.78 6.75
CA GLY A 56 2.88 -11.78 6.48
C GLY A 56 4.30 -11.25 6.54
N TYR A 57 4.55 -10.11 7.21
CA TYR A 57 5.91 -9.64 7.42
C TYR A 57 6.55 -10.35 8.61
N GLU A 58 7.71 -10.96 8.40
CA GLU A 58 8.36 -11.76 9.45
C GLU A 58 9.45 -11.01 10.25
N GLY A 59 9.51 -9.68 10.10
CA GLY A 59 10.51 -8.82 10.72
C GLY A 59 11.82 -8.73 9.96
N GLU A 60 12.82 -8.08 10.55
CA GLU A 60 14.09 -7.82 9.89
C GLU A 60 14.91 -9.10 9.69
N SER A 61 15.45 -9.29 8.50
CA SER A 61 16.31 -10.44 8.18
C SER A 61 17.80 -10.17 8.40
N TYR A 62 18.21 -8.90 8.52
CA TYR A 62 19.62 -8.51 8.64
C TYR A 62 20.28 -9.14 9.87
N SER A 63 19.61 -9.08 11.03
CA SER A 63 20.08 -9.71 12.28
C SER A 63 20.08 -11.24 12.22
N LYS A 64 19.51 -11.82 11.15
CA LYS A 64 19.29 -13.26 10.96
C LYS A 64 20.07 -13.84 9.77
N GLY A 65 21.03 -13.10 9.22
CA GLY A 65 21.86 -13.58 8.10
C GLY A 65 21.22 -13.42 6.71
N GLY A 66 20.19 -12.57 6.59
CA GLY A 66 19.52 -12.26 5.33
C GLY A 66 18.31 -13.15 5.03
N TYR A 67 17.71 -12.96 3.84
CA TYR A 67 16.46 -13.61 3.43
C TYR A 67 16.63 -15.00 2.81
N ILE A 68 17.87 -15.43 2.53
CA ILE A 68 18.17 -16.70 1.82
C ILE A 68 17.49 -17.92 2.46
N ASN A 69 17.36 -17.95 3.79
CA ASN A 69 16.75 -19.07 4.54
C ASN A 69 15.48 -18.65 5.33
N ARG A 70 14.83 -17.54 4.96
CA ARG A 70 13.67 -16.98 5.68
C ARG A 70 12.46 -16.73 4.78
N GLY A 71 12.08 -17.74 4.01
CA GLY A 71 10.80 -17.76 3.30
C GLY A 71 10.58 -16.67 2.26
N TYR A 72 11.65 -16.03 1.75
CA TYR A 72 11.51 -15.15 0.57
C TYR A 72 10.88 -15.89 -0.62
N ASN A 73 11.15 -17.18 -0.74
CA ASN A 73 10.56 -18.06 -1.74
C ASN A 73 9.15 -18.56 -1.38
N ASP A 74 8.66 -18.27 -0.17
CA ASP A 74 7.33 -18.69 0.33
C ASP A 74 6.27 -17.61 0.07
N ILE A 75 6.68 -16.44 -0.45
CA ILE A 75 5.80 -15.33 -0.80
C ILE A 75 5.17 -15.60 -2.17
N ASN A 76 3.86 -15.81 -2.17
CA ASN A 76 3.04 -16.18 -3.32
C ASN A 76 2.54 -14.99 -4.17
N TRP A 77 3.02 -13.76 -3.90
CA TRP A 77 2.56 -12.53 -4.56
C TRP A 77 3.67 -11.66 -5.16
N VAL A 78 4.93 -12.09 -5.11
CA VAL A 78 6.07 -11.42 -5.79
C VAL A 78 6.24 -11.98 -7.20
#